data_AF-A0A936DGT4-F1
#
_entry.id   AF-A0A936DGT4-F1
#
_cell.length_a   1.000
_cell.length_b   1.000
_cell.length_c   1.000
_cell.angle_alpha   90.00
_cell.angle_beta   90.00
_cell.angle_gamma   90.00
#
_symmetry.space_group_name_H-M   'P 1'
#
loop_
_entity.id
_entity.type
_entity.pdbx_description
1 polymer ?
#
loop_
_entity_poly.entity_id
_entity_poly.type
_entity_poly.pdbx_seq_one_letter_code
_entity_poly.pdbx_strand_id
1 'polypeptide(L)'
;MKFLICFEKTEAGIKGYWFEKLKESDGIFEFKVQDSEKFYRIFAFWNKEDEQKTLILGTHGLDKKTNKTPINEIQKAERIKVKYIQSKKK
;
A
#
# COMPACT_ATOMS: atom_id res chain seq x y z
N MET A 1 2.00 -4.68 17.75
CA MET A 1 1.42 -5.13 16.46
C MET A 1 2.34 -4.70 15.32
N LYS A 2 2.86 -5.62 14.48
CA LYS A 2 3.95 -5.33 13.51
C LYS A 2 3.62 -4.27 12.44
N PHE A 3 2.37 -4.21 11.98
CA PHE A 3 1.95 -3.18 11.01
C PHE A 3 1.97 -1.76 11.58
N LEU A 4 1.63 -1.60 12.86
CA LEU A 4 1.61 -0.27 13.50
C LEU A 4 2.99 0.39 13.41
N ILE A 5 4.05 -0.37 13.70
CA ILE A 5 5.44 0.09 13.58
C ILE A 5 5.79 0.48 12.15
N CYS A 6 5.30 -0.28 11.15
CA CYS A 6 5.53 0.05 9.75
C CYS A 6 4.84 1.37 9.36
N PHE A 7 3.62 1.60 9.85
CA PHE A 7 2.89 2.84 9.61
C PHE A 7 3.56 4.04 10.27
N GLU A 8 3.91 3.94 11.55
CA GLU A 8 4.62 4.99 12.31
C GLU A 8 5.94 5.37 11.64
N LYS A 9 6.73 4.38 11.20
CA LYS A 9 7.98 4.65 10.49
C LYS A 9 7.76 5.37 9.16
N THR A 10 6.75 4.96 8.40
CA THR A 10 6.42 5.60 7.12
C THR A 10 5.88 7.01 7.33
N GLU A 11 5.06 7.25 8.36
CA GLU A 11 4.59 8.57 8.75
C GLU A 11 5.74 9.50 9.17
N ALA A 12 6.71 8.97 9.91
CA ALA A 12 7.95 9.68 10.27
C ALA A 12 8.91 9.90 9.07
N GLY A 13 8.53 9.50 7.86
CA GLY A 13 9.35 9.67 6.65
C GLY A 13 10.54 8.71 6.55
N ILE A 14 10.62 7.72 7.43
CA ILE A 14 11.68 6.71 7.42
C ILE A 14 11.44 5.76 6.25
N LYS A 15 12.46 5.56 5.43
CA LYS A 15 12.42 4.64 4.27
C LYS A 15 12.96 3.27 4.66
N GLY A 16 12.31 2.21 4.18
CA GLY A 16 12.82 0.85 4.35
C GLY A 16 11.95 -0.19 3.66
N TYR A 17 12.39 -1.44 3.75
CA TYR A 17 11.79 -2.58 3.03
C TYR A 17 10.32 -2.86 3.39
N TRP A 18 9.81 -2.31 4.50
CA TRP A 18 8.43 -2.52 4.93
C TRP A 18 7.42 -1.73 4.10
N PHE A 19 7.84 -0.77 3.28
CA PHE A 19 6.96 0.00 2.40
C PHE A 19 7.65 0.29 1.06
N GLU A 20 7.27 -0.44 0.01
CA GLU A 20 7.95 -0.41 -1.28
C GLU A 20 6.98 -0.13 -2.42
N LYS A 21 7.44 0.59 -3.45
CA LYS A 21 6.66 0.80 -4.67
C LYS A 21 6.65 -0.48 -5.51
N LEU A 22 5.48 -0.89 -5.98
CA LEU A 22 5.36 -1.98 -6.95
C LEU A 22 5.69 -1.45 -8.34
N LYS A 23 6.83 -1.86 -8.89
CA LYS A 23 7.38 -1.35 -10.16
C LYS A 23 6.44 -1.57 -11.35
N GLU A 24 5.73 -2.69 -11.36
CA GLU A 24 4.78 -3.07 -12.42
C GLU A 24 3.36 -2.53 -12.18
N SER A 25 3.22 -1.47 -11.38
CA SER A 25 1.93 -0.85 -11.07
C SER A 25 1.93 0.65 -11.31
N ASP A 26 0.75 1.20 -11.59
CA ASP A 26 0.53 2.65 -11.63
C ASP A 26 0.45 3.23 -10.21
N GLY A 27 1.62 3.40 -9.60
CA GLY A 27 1.75 4.15 -8.35
C GLY A 27 1.21 3.43 -7.11
N ILE A 28 1.11 2.11 -7.14
CA ILE A 28 0.78 1.30 -5.96
C ILE A 28 2.06 1.00 -5.16
N PHE A 29 1.90 1.02 -3.85
CA PHE A 29 2.90 0.66 -2.86
C PHE A 29 2.37 -0.51 -2.03
N GLU A 30 3.25 -1.33 -1.49
CA GLU A 30 2.89 -2.38 -0.55
C GLU A 30 3.57 -2.20 0.80
N PHE A 31 2.80 -2.31 1.87
CA PHE A 31 3.34 -2.58 3.19
C PHE A 31 3.61 -4.06 3.35
N LYS A 32 4.79 -4.42 3.85
CA LYS A 32 5.27 -5.80 3.94
C LYS A 32 5.53 -6.15 5.40
N VAL A 33 4.76 -7.09 5.92
CA VAL A 33 4.99 -7.70 7.23
C VAL A 33 5.14 -9.20 7.06
N GLN A 34 6.11 -9.78 7.74
CA GLN A 34 6.23 -11.22 7.88
C GLN A 34 6.03 -11.60 9.34
N ASP A 35 5.21 -12.60 9.57
CA ASP A 35 5.04 -13.21 10.88
C ASP A 35 5.03 -14.73 10.75
N SER A 36 5.98 -15.37 11.43
CA SER A 36 6.29 -16.78 11.25
C SER A 36 6.39 -17.15 9.75
N GLU A 37 5.53 -18.04 9.28
CA GLU A 37 5.49 -18.53 7.89
C GLU A 37 4.45 -17.79 7.01
N LYS A 38 3.84 -16.71 7.53
CA LYS A 38 2.87 -15.91 6.79
C LYS A 38 3.44 -14.56 6.39
N PHE A 39 3.16 -14.20 5.14
CA PHE A 39 3.41 -12.87 4.60
C PHE A 39 2.08 -12.11 4.56
N TYR A 40 2.09 -10.93 5.17
CA TYR A 40 0.99 -9.99 5.13
C TYR A 40 1.37 -8.82 4.24
N ARG A 41 0.45 -8.43 3.36
CA ARG A 41 0.62 -7.27 2.49
C ARG A 41 -0.56 -6.33 2.66
N ILE A 42 -0.31 -5.03 2.64
CA ILE A 42 -1.37 -4.01 2.50
C ILE A 42 -1.01 -3.13 1.32
N PHE A 43 -1.89 -3.06 0.32
CA PHE A 43 -1.68 -2.21 -0.83
C PHE A 43 -2.16 -0.80 -0.54
N ALA A 44 -1.34 0.19 -0.89
CA ALA A 44 -1.65 1.58 -0.67
C ALA A 44 -1.19 2.45 -1.86
N PHE A 45 -1.67 3.68 -1.92
CA PHE A 45 -1.19 4.68 -2.86
C PHE A 45 -1.11 6.05 -2.19
N TRP A 46 -0.25 6.91 -2.73
CA TRP A 46 -0.13 8.28 -2.26
C TRP A 46 -1.26 9.13 -2.84
N ASN A 47 -1.95 9.87 -1.98
CA ASN A 47 -2.86 10.93 -2.38
C ASN A 47 -2.23 12.29 -2.04
N LYS A 48 -2.05 13.14 -3.06
CA LYS A 48 -1.45 14.47 -2.95
C LYS A 48 -2.41 15.57 -3.40
N GLU A 49 -3.71 15.36 -3.21
CA GLU A 49 -4.74 16.33 -3.58
C GLU A 49 -4.63 17.65 -2.79
N ASP A 50 -4.08 17.61 -1.58
CA ASP A 50 -3.85 18.78 -0.74
C ASP A 50 -2.35 19.11 -0.72
N GLU A 51 -2.00 20.35 -1.09
CA GLU A 51 -0.63 20.88 -1.06
C GLU A 51 -0.04 20.88 0.37
N GLN A 52 -0.91 20.93 1.38
CA GLN A 52 -0.53 20.92 2.80
C GLN A 52 -0.50 19.50 3.39
N LYS A 53 -1.19 18.53 2.77
CA LYS A 53 -1.35 17.19 3.34
C LYS A 53 -1.24 16.08 2.30
N THR A 54 -0.11 15.39 2.34
CA THR A 54 0.05 14.12 1.62
C THR A 54 -0.48 12.97 2.49
N LEU A 55 -1.38 12.17 1.93
CA LEU A 55 -1.94 10.98 2.58
C LEU A 55 -1.42 9.70 1.91
N ILE A 56 -1.31 8.63 2.69
CA ILE A 56 -1.16 7.26 2.18
C ILE A 56 -2.49 6.55 2.43
N LEU A 57 -3.16 6.14 1.35
CA LEU A 57 -4.46 5.47 1.42
C LEU A 57 -4.29 3.98 1.21
N GLY A 58 -4.61 3.19 2.23
CA GLY A 58 -4.68 1.72 2.13
C GLY A 58 -5.96 1.28 1.41
N THR A 59 -5.85 0.27 0.55
CA THR A 59 -7.00 -0.29 -0.20
C THR A 59 -7.51 -1.58 0.44
N HIS A 60 -6.68 -2.63 0.45
CA HIS A 60 -6.97 -3.94 1.00
C HIS A 60 -5.66 -4.65 1.35
N GLY A 61 -5.77 -5.76 2.09
CA GLY A 61 -4.62 -6.58 2.46
C GLY A 61 -4.75 -8.03 2.02
N LEU A 62 -3.65 -8.76 2.13
CA LEU A 62 -3.53 -10.19 1.84
C LEU A 62 -2.85 -10.90 3.00
N ASP A 63 -3.32 -12.11 3.32
CA ASP A 63 -2.56 -13.11 4.06
C ASP A 63 -2.15 -14.23 3.10
N LYS A 64 -0.86 -14.56 3.06
CA LYS A 64 -0.37 -15.56 2.12
C LYS A 64 0.87 -16.29 2.61
N LYS A 65 1.05 -17.52 2.13
CA LYS A 65 2.22 -18.37 2.47
C LYS A 65 3.46 -18.04 1.62
N THR A 66 3.29 -17.53 0.41
CA THR A 66 4.41 -17.20 -0.48
C THR A 66 4.80 -15.73 -0.34
N ASN A 67 5.99 -15.33 -0.77
CA ASN A 67 6.39 -13.91 -0.75
C ASN A 67 5.93 -13.12 -2.01
N LYS A 68 5.65 -13.81 -3.14
CA LYS A 68 5.31 -13.17 -4.42
C LYS A 68 3.94 -12.48 -4.47
N THR A 69 3.87 -11.18 -4.66
CA THR A 69 2.60 -10.44 -4.74
C THR A 69 1.79 -10.84 -6.00
N PRO A 70 0.53 -11.31 -5.87
CA PRO A 70 -0.28 -11.72 -7.02
C PRO A 70 -0.69 -10.53 -7.90
N ILE A 71 -0.57 -10.67 -9.23
CA ILE A 71 -0.84 -9.59 -10.19
C ILE A 71 -2.30 -9.11 -10.13
N ASN A 72 -3.24 -10.02 -9.90
CA ASN A 72 -4.67 -9.71 -9.78
C ASN A 72 -4.97 -8.74 -8.62
N GLU A 73 -4.26 -8.85 -7.49
CA GLU A 73 -4.45 -7.95 -6.35
C GLU A 73 -3.81 -6.58 -6.60
N ILE A 74 -2.72 -6.52 -7.37
CA ILE A 74 -2.15 -5.25 -7.86
C ILE A 74 -3.17 -4.53 -8.74
N GLN A 75 -3.73 -5.21 -9.74
CA GLN A 75 -4.74 -4.64 -10.63
C GLN A 75 -6.00 -4.20 -9.87
N LYS A 76 -6.39 -4.94 -8.83
CA LYS A 76 -7.50 -4.56 -7.95
C LYS A 76 -7.20 -3.27 -7.18
N ALA A 77 -5.98 -3.12 -6.64
CA ALA A 77 -5.55 -1.89 -5.98
C ALA A 77 -5.60 -0.68 -6.94
N GLU A 78 -5.15 -0.85 -8.19
CA GLU A 78 -5.22 0.17 -9.24
C GLU A 78 -6.67 0.58 -9.55
N ARG A 79 -7.57 -0.40 -9.72
CA ARG A 79 -9.00 -0.12 -9.93
C ARG A 79 -9.62 0.64 -8.76
N ILE A 80 -9.25 0.31 -7.52
CA ILE A 80 -9.73 1.03 -6.32
C ILE A 80 -9.21 2.47 -6.32
N LYS A 81 -7.92 2.69 -6.60
CA LYS A 81 -7.32 4.02 -6.74
C LYS A 81 -8.06 4.87 -7.77
N VAL A 82 -8.29 4.32 -8.97
CA VAL A 82 -9.01 5.03 -10.06
C VAL A 82 -10.42 5.42 -9.62
N LYS A 83 -11.17 4.49 -9.01
CA LYS A 83 -12.52 4.76 -8.49
C LYS A 83 -12.52 5.84 -7.41
N TYR A 84 -11.56 5.80 -6.49
CA TYR A 84 -11.41 6.84 -5.45
C TYR A 84 -11.19 8.22 -6.08
N ILE A 85 -10.23 8.35 -6.99
CA ILE A 85 -9.92 9.63 -7.66
C ILE A 85 -11.14 10.14 -8.45
N GLN A 86 -11.86 9.26 -9.15
CA GLN A 86 -13.07 9.63 -9.88
C GLN A 86 -14.19 10.10 -8.93
N SER A 87 -14.32 9.49 -7.75
CA SER A 87 -15.33 9.89 -6.75
C SER A 87 -15.05 11.27 -6.14
N LYS A 88 -13.79 11.72 -6.13
CA LYS A 88 -13.37 13.04 -5.62
C LYS A 88 -13.51 14.17 -6.63
N LYS A 89 -13.61 13.86 -7.92
CA LYS A 89 -13.80 14.84 -9.01
C LYS A 89 -15.27 15.23 -9.23
N LYS A 90 -16.20 14.59 -8.52
CA LYS A 90 -17.61 14.96 -8.47
C LYS A 90 -17.86 15.87 -7.28
#